data_AF-Q9N257-F1
#
_entry.id   AF-Q9N257-F1
#
_cell.length_a   1.000
_cell.length_b   1.000
_cell.length_c   1.000
_cell.angle_alpha   90.00
_cell.angle_beta   90.00
_cell.angle_gamma   90.00
#
_symmetry.space_group_name_H-M   'P 1'
#
loop_
_entity.id
_entity.type
_entity.pdbx_description
1 polymer ?
#
loop_
_entity_poly.entity_id
_entity_poly.type
_entity_poly.pdbx_seq_one_letter_code
_entity_poly.pdbx_strand_id
1 'polypeptide(L)'
;MCPAGWRLLAMLALVLVLMVWYSISREDRYIELFYFPIPEKKEPCLQGEAERKASRIFGNYSQDQPVFLQLKDYFWVKTPSVYELPYGTKGSEDLLLRVLAITSYSIPDSIQSLKCRRCVVVGNGSRLRNSSLGDTIDKYDVVIRLNNAPVAGYEGDVGSKTTMRLFYPESAHFDPKVENNPDTLLVLVAFKAMDFHWIETILSDKRRVRKGFWKQPPLIWDVNPKQIRILNPFFMEITADKLLSLPMQQPRRIKQKPTTGLLAITLALHLCDLVHIAGFGYPDAYNKKQTIHYYEQITLKSMAGSGHNVSQEALAIKRMLEIGAVKNLTYF
;
A
#
# COMPACT_ATOMS: atom_id res chain seq x y z
N MET A 1 42.44 46.78 8.66
CA MET A 1 41.59 45.72 9.25
C MET A 1 40.54 45.34 8.21
N CYS A 2 40.48 44.06 7.82
CA CYS A 2 39.81 43.60 6.60
C CYS A 2 38.27 43.74 6.65
N PRO A 3 37.61 44.31 5.62
CA PRO A 3 36.15 44.36 5.47
C PRO A 3 35.51 43.04 4.99
N ALA A 4 36.28 41.95 4.98
CA ALA A 4 35.89 40.66 4.41
C ALA A 4 34.82 39.91 5.23
N GLY A 5 34.76 40.13 6.56
CA GLY A 5 33.83 39.42 7.45
C GLY A 5 32.36 39.77 7.21
N TRP A 6 32.06 41.00 6.83
CA TRP A 6 30.66 41.45 6.65
C TRP A 6 30.05 40.92 5.35
N ARG A 7 30.86 40.79 4.29
CA ARG A 7 30.43 40.16 3.03
C ARG A 7 30.13 38.67 3.22
N LEU A 8 30.93 37.98 4.03
CA LEU A 8 30.71 36.56 4.33
C LEU A 8 29.43 36.34 5.16
N LEU A 9 29.19 37.18 6.16
CA LEU A 9 27.97 37.14 6.98
C LEU A 9 26.71 37.43 6.14
N ALA A 10 26.76 38.41 5.24
CA ALA A 10 25.65 38.72 4.33
C ALA A 10 25.34 37.57 3.37
N MET A 11 26.37 36.90 2.83
CA MET A 11 26.19 35.72 1.97
C MET A 11 25.57 34.53 2.72
N LEU A 12 26.01 34.26 3.95
CA LEU A 12 25.44 33.21 4.79
C LEU A 12 23.98 33.48 5.15
N ALA A 13 23.64 34.74 5.45
CA ALA A 13 22.26 35.15 5.71
C ALA A 13 21.37 34.97 4.47
N LEU A 14 21.86 35.36 3.27
CA LEU A 14 21.12 35.16 2.02
C LEU A 14 20.87 33.67 1.74
N VAL A 15 21.87 32.81 1.94
CA VAL A 15 21.74 31.36 1.76
C VAL A 15 20.72 30.77 2.75
N LEU A 16 20.74 31.21 4.02
CA LEU A 16 19.74 30.81 5.01
C LEU A 16 18.33 31.25 4.61
N VAL A 17 18.16 32.49 4.16
CA VAL A 17 16.86 33.00 3.69
C VAL A 17 16.37 32.22 2.48
N LEU A 18 17.25 31.91 1.51
CA LEU A 18 16.90 31.09 0.35
C LEU A 18 16.56 29.65 0.74
N MET A 19 17.26 29.05 1.71
CA MET A 19 16.92 27.72 2.21
C MET A 19 15.60 27.68 2.98
N VAL A 20 15.32 28.71 3.78
CA VAL A 20 14.04 28.86 4.50
C VAL A 20 12.91 29.10 3.51
N TRP A 21 13.09 29.99 2.54
CA TRP A 21 12.08 30.27 1.51
C TRP A 21 11.83 29.06 0.61
N TYR A 22 12.88 28.33 0.23
CA TYR A 22 12.75 27.07 -0.49
C TYR A 22 12.01 26.00 0.33
N SER A 23 12.26 25.93 1.64
CA SER A 23 11.57 25.00 2.54
C SER A 23 10.08 25.34 2.67
N ILE A 24 9.75 26.61 2.90
CA ILE A 24 8.36 27.11 2.99
C ILE A 24 7.63 26.91 1.64
N SER A 25 8.26 27.24 0.52
CA SER A 25 7.68 27.02 -0.82
C SER A 25 7.46 25.54 -1.15
N ARG A 26 8.23 24.63 -0.55
CA ARG A 26 8.04 23.18 -0.70
C ARG A 26 6.86 22.68 0.16
N GLU A 27 6.56 23.38 1.24
CA GLU A 27 5.54 23.04 2.23
C GLU A 27 4.16 23.58 1.86
N ASP A 28 4.08 24.81 1.36
CA ASP A 28 2.86 25.35 0.74
C ASP A 28 2.42 24.46 -0.43
N ARG A 29 3.39 23.97 -1.22
CA ARG A 29 3.13 22.95 -2.23
C ARG A 29 2.57 21.68 -1.62
N TYR A 30 3.06 21.21 -0.45
CA TYR A 30 2.61 19.97 0.20
C TYR A 30 1.16 20.03 0.71
N ILE A 31 0.67 21.22 1.06
CA ILE A 31 -0.73 21.46 1.47
C ILE A 31 -1.65 21.60 0.25
N GLU A 32 -1.23 22.34 -0.79
CA GLU A 32 -1.95 22.37 -2.07
C GLU A 32 -1.97 21.01 -2.79
N LEU A 33 -0.98 20.15 -2.50
CA LEU A 33 -0.70 18.86 -3.14
C LEU A 33 -1.86 17.86 -3.15
N PHE A 34 -2.84 18.03 -2.27
CA PHE A 34 -3.93 17.07 -2.04
C PHE A 34 -5.33 17.71 -2.08
N TYR A 35 -5.45 18.98 -2.48
CA TYR A 35 -6.74 19.62 -2.69
C TYR A 35 -7.21 19.38 -4.13
N PHE A 36 -8.18 18.48 -4.32
CA PHE A 36 -8.85 18.26 -5.60
C PHE A 36 -10.37 18.26 -5.40
N PRO A 37 -11.12 19.18 -6.03
CA PRO A 37 -12.57 19.22 -5.89
C PRO A 37 -13.20 17.95 -6.47
N ILE A 38 -14.23 17.43 -5.79
CA ILE A 38 -15.02 16.30 -6.28
C ILE A 38 -16.00 16.81 -7.35
N PRO A 39 -15.90 16.38 -8.62
CA PRO A 39 -17.00 16.56 -9.56
C PRO A 39 -18.25 15.84 -9.06
N GLU A 40 -19.34 16.60 -8.91
CA GLU A 40 -20.67 16.14 -8.47
C GLU A 40 -21.34 15.14 -9.43
N LYS A 41 -20.77 14.92 -10.63
CA LYS A 41 -21.25 13.92 -11.58
C LYS A 41 -20.55 12.58 -11.40
N LYS A 42 -21.33 11.48 -11.45
CA LYS A 42 -20.81 10.11 -11.59
C LYS A 42 -19.81 10.08 -12.74
N GLU A 43 -18.54 9.95 -12.39
CA GLU A 43 -17.47 9.86 -13.38
C GLU A 43 -17.67 8.61 -14.23
N PRO A 44 -17.70 8.72 -15.57
CA PRO A 44 -17.85 7.56 -16.44
C PRO A 44 -16.69 6.58 -16.19
N CYS A 45 -17.00 5.29 -16.16
CA CYS A 45 -15.98 4.24 -16.03
C CYS A 45 -15.68 3.70 -17.43
N LEU A 46 -14.46 3.89 -17.91
CA LEU A 46 -14.02 3.38 -19.21
C LEU A 46 -13.05 2.22 -19.00
N GLN A 47 -13.33 1.10 -19.67
CA GLN A 47 -12.51 -0.10 -19.57
C GLN A 47 -11.06 0.18 -20.01
N GLY A 48 -10.10 -0.26 -19.20
CA GLY A 48 -8.65 -0.06 -19.41
C GLY A 48 -8.17 1.37 -19.20
N GLU A 49 -9.00 2.28 -18.66
CA GLU A 49 -8.59 3.68 -18.47
C GLU A 49 -7.49 3.84 -17.43
N ALA A 50 -7.64 3.24 -16.24
CA ALA A 50 -6.61 3.30 -15.20
C ALA A 50 -5.27 2.73 -15.70
N GLU A 51 -5.29 1.59 -16.40
CA GLU A 51 -4.10 1.00 -17.02
C GLU A 51 -3.44 1.96 -18.03
N ARG A 52 -4.24 2.57 -18.92
CA ARG A 52 -3.75 3.55 -19.91
C ARG A 52 -3.11 4.77 -19.25
N LYS A 53 -3.65 5.24 -18.12
CA LYS A 53 -3.06 6.36 -17.36
C LYS A 53 -1.80 5.91 -16.62
N ALA A 54 -1.83 4.71 -16.03
CA ALA A 54 -0.74 4.09 -15.31
C ALA A 54 0.47 3.73 -16.20
N SER A 55 0.27 3.45 -17.49
CA SER A 55 1.38 3.16 -18.44
C SER A 55 2.36 4.34 -18.58
N ARG A 56 1.94 5.57 -18.27
CA ARG A 56 2.83 6.75 -18.19
C ARG A 56 3.84 6.67 -17.05
N ILE A 57 3.61 5.77 -16.09
CA ILE A 57 4.46 5.54 -14.93
C ILE A 57 5.16 4.18 -15.06
N PHE A 58 4.40 3.11 -15.33
CA PHE A 58 4.92 1.74 -15.32
C PHE A 58 5.40 1.25 -16.70
N GLY A 59 5.11 1.98 -17.78
CA GLY A 59 5.31 1.50 -19.15
C GLY A 59 4.36 0.35 -19.49
N ASN A 60 4.75 -0.49 -20.46
CA ASN A 60 4.00 -1.68 -20.87
C ASN A 60 4.37 -2.94 -20.07
N TYR A 61 5.08 -2.81 -18.95
CA TYR A 61 5.70 -3.93 -18.22
C TYR A 61 4.71 -4.91 -17.58
N SER A 62 3.42 -4.56 -17.50
CA SER A 62 2.51 -5.18 -16.54
C SER A 62 1.37 -6.00 -17.15
N GLN A 63 1.29 -6.11 -18.48
CA GLN A 63 0.09 -6.66 -19.14
C GLN A 63 -0.12 -8.18 -18.92
N ASP A 64 0.94 -8.92 -18.57
CA ASP A 64 0.88 -10.40 -18.52
C ASP A 64 1.14 -11.01 -17.14
N GLN A 65 1.34 -10.20 -16.08
CA GLN A 65 1.70 -10.73 -14.77
C GLN A 65 0.45 -11.11 -13.96
N PRO A 66 0.35 -12.36 -13.46
CA PRO A 66 -0.78 -12.74 -12.64
C PRO A 66 -0.77 -11.97 -11.32
N VAL A 67 -1.94 -11.49 -10.89
CA VAL A 67 -2.11 -10.74 -9.63
C VAL A 67 -1.63 -11.55 -8.43
N PHE A 68 -2.00 -12.83 -8.40
CA PHE A 68 -1.64 -13.77 -7.35
C PHE A 68 -0.75 -14.87 -7.89
N LEU A 69 0.20 -15.33 -7.07
CA LEU A 69 1.04 -16.48 -7.41
C LEU A 69 0.19 -17.73 -7.55
N GLN A 70 0.48 -18.54 -8.57
CA GLN A 70 -0.25 -19.79 -8.82
C GLN A 70 0.70 -20.97 -8.65
N LEU A 71 0.17 -22.08 -8.14
CA LEU A 71 0.97 -23.30 -7.94
C LEU A 71 1.61 -23.79 -9.25
N LYS A 72 0.89 -23.63 -10.38
CA LYS A 72 1.37 -24.03 -11.71
C LYS A 72 2.62 -23.28 -12.17
N ASP A 73 2.83 -22.05 -11.68
CA ASP A 73 3.96 -21.21 -12.07
C ASP A 73 5.28 -21.75 -11.50
N TYR A 74 5.20 -22.67 -10.52
CA TYR A 74 6.34 -23.32 -9.88
C TYR A 74 6.58 -24.75 -10.36
N PHE A 75 5.69 -25.30 -11.20
CA PHE A 75 5.95 -26.56 -11.88
C PHE A 75 6.71 -26.26 -13.17
N TRP A 76 7.86 -26.91 -13.36
CA TRP A 76 8.68 -26.79 -14.58
C TRP A 76 9.31 -25.40 -14.81
N VAL A 77 9.59 -24.66 -13.73
CA VAL A 77 10.15 -23.31 -13.78
C VAL A 77 11.39 -23.26 -14.68
N LYS A 78 11.23 -22.70 -15.88
CA LYS A 78 12.34 -22.50 -16.82
C LYS A 78 13.22 -21.32 -16.43
N THR A 79 12.65 -20.36 -15.70
CA THR A 79 13.32 -19.12 -15.25
C THR A 79 13.01 -18.86 -13.77
N PRO A 80 13.91 -19.26 -12.86
CA PRO A 80 13.71 -19.05 -11.43
C PRO A 80 13.68 -17.56 -11.09
N SER A 81 13.04 -17.23 -9.96
CA SER A 81 13.01 -15.85 -9.46
C SER A 81 14.43 -15.32 -9.25
N VAL A 82 14.71 -14.15 -9.80
CA VAL A 82 16.03 -13.51 -9.68
C VAL A 82 16.22 -12.94 -8.27
N TYR A 83 15.16 -12.39 -7.69
CA TYR A 83 15.19 -11.70 -6.40
C TYR A 83 14.56 -12.52 -5.28
N GLU A 84 15.03 -12.27 -4.05
CA GLU A 84 14.41 -12.72 -2.81
C GLU A 84 13.19 -11.85 -2.47
N LEU A 85 12.40 -12.24 -1.49
CA LEU A 85 11.33 -11.41 -0.94
C LEU A 85 11.90 -10.06 -0.42
N PRO A 86 11.17 -8.94 -0.59
CA PRO A 86 9.78 -8.85 -1.06
C PRO A 86 9.63 -8.68 -2.59
N TYR A 87 10.72 -8.74 -3.36
CA TYR A 87 10.72 -8.41 -4.80
C TYR A 87 10.65 -9.65 -5.70
N GLY A 88 10.94 -10.83 -5.15
CA GLY A 88 10.78 -12.10 -5.82
C GLY A 88 10.59 -13.23 -4.81
N THR A 89 10.73 -14.48 -5.25
CA THR A 89 10.49 -15.67 -4.42
C THR A 89 11.73 -16.53 -4.17
N LYS A 90 12.91 -16.07 -4.61
CA LYS A 90 14.17 -16.81 -4.51
C LYS A 90 14.47 -17.21 -3.06
N GLY A 91 14.73 -18.50 -2.84
CA GLY A 91 15.07 -19.07 -1.54
C GLY A 91 13.90 -19.29 -0.59
N SER A 92 12.66 -19.11 -1.05
CA SER A 92 11.43 -19.28 -0.25
C SER A 92 10.39 -20.21 -0.89
N GLU A 93 10.76 -20.84 -2.01
CA GLU A 93 9.88 -21.61 -2.90
C GLU A 93 9.27 -22.82 -2.18
N ASP A 94 10.04 -23.55 -1.38
CA ASP A 94 9.53 -24.72 -0.65
C ASP A 94 8.38 -24.37 0.32
N LEU A 95 8.52 -23.27 1.05
CA LEU A 95 7.48 -22.79 1.95
C LEU A 95 6.29 -22.24 1.16
N LEU A 96 6.56 -21.49 0.10
CA LEU A 96 5.55 -20.96 -0.78
C LEU A 96 4.69 -22.06 -1.41
N LEU A 97 5.30 -23.13 -1.93
CA LEU A 97 4.61 -24.27 -2.53
C LEU A 97 3.64 -24.93 -1.54
N ARG A 98 4.04 -25.08 -0.28
CA ARG A 98 3.16 -25.63 0.78
C ARG A 98 1.95 -24.72 1.03
N VAL A 99 2.15 -23.41 1.00
CA VAL A 99 1.05 -22.43 1.16
C VAL A 99 0.14 -22.43 -0.07
N LEU A 100 0.69 -22.46 -1.28
CA LEU A 100 -0.09 -22.50 -2.52
C LEU A 100 -0.89 -23.79 -2.67
N ALA A 101 -0.44 -24.90 -2.08
CA ALA A 101 -1.16 -26.17 -2.10
C ALA A 101 -2.45 -26.16 -1.27
N ILE A 102 -2.59 -25.23 -0.31
CA ILE A 102 -3.74 -25.17 0.60
C ILE A 102 -4.56 -23.88 0.47
N THR A 103 -4.09 -22.92 -0.32
CA THR A 103 -4.78 -21.64 -0.57
C THR A 103 -5.36 -21.59 -1.98
N SER A 104 -6.00 -20.48 -2.34
CA SER A 104 -6.54 -20.24 -3.68
C SER A 104 -5.77 -19.11 -4.36
N TYR A 105 -5.92 -18.97 -5.68
CA TYR A 105 -5.16 -18.01 -6.49
C TYR A 105 -6.02 -17.28 -7.54
N SER A 106 -7.30 -17.63 -7.69
CA SER A 106 -8.20 -16.98 -8.63
C SER A 106 -8.75 -15.66 -8.08
N ILE A 107 -8.89 -14.65 -8.94
CA ILE A 107 -9.77 -13.53 -8.65
C ILE A 107 -11.22 -14.06 -8.71
N PRO A 108 -12.12 -13.73 -7.78
CA PRO A 108 -13.51 -14.17 -7.84
C PRO A 108 -14.23 -13.68 -9.12
N ASP A 109 -15.14 -14.48 -9.65
CA ASP A 109 -15.93 -14.13 -10.84
C ASP A 109 -16.78 -12.87 -10.64
N SER A 110 -17.18 -12.59 -9.39
CA SER A 110 -17.86 -11.34 -9.01
C SER A 110 -17.03 -10.08 -9.30
N ILE A 111 -15.70 -10.21 -9.36
CA ILE A 111 -14.79 -9.13 -9.74
C ILE A 111 -14.41 -9.24 -11.22
N GLN A 112 -14.13 -10.45 -11.72
CA GLN A 112 -13.68 -10.64 -13.11
C GLN A 112 -14.76 -10.32 -14.15
N SER A 113 -16.04 -10.58 -13.84
CA SER A 113 -17.16 -10.38 -14.78
C SER A 113 -17.63 -8.92 -14.88
N LEU A 114 -17.09 -8.02 -14.05
CA LEU A 114 -17.43 -6.60 -14.08
C LEU A 114 -16.94 -5.98 -15.39
N LYS A 115 -17.87 -5.36 -16.13
CA LYS A 115 -17.54 -4.64 -17.37
C LYS A 115 -16.59 -3.46 -17.14
N CYS A 116 -16.68 -2.83 -15.97
CA CYS A 116 -15.79 -1.77 -15.56
C CYS A 116 -15.65 -1.79 -14.04
N ARG A 117 -14.43 -2.01 -13.54
CA ARG A 117 -14.10 -2.19 -12.13
C ARG A 117 -13.74 -0.86 -11.49
N ARG A 118 -14.66 -0.33 -10.67
CA ARG A 118 -14.42 0.86 -9.86
C ARG A 118 -13.83 0.43 -8.52
N CYS A 119 -12.59 0.82 -8.28
CA CYS A 119 -11.86 0.47 -7.08
C CYS A 119 -11.62 1.69 -6.20
N VAL A 120 -11.69 1.48 -4.89
CA VAL A 120 -11.17 2.43 -3.91
C VAL A 120 -10.16 1.73 -3.02
N VAL A 121 -8.98 2.34 -2.87
CA VAL A 121 -7.99 1.93 -1.88
C VAL A 121 -8.19 2.78 -0.64
N VAL A 122 -8.48 2.15 0.49
CA VAL A 122 -8.67 2.81 1.78
C VAL A 122 -7.38 2.63 2.60
N GLY A 123 -6.61 3.70 2.69
CA GLY A 123 -5.44 3.80 3.55
C GLY A 123 -5.82 3.91 5.03
N ASN A 124 -4.81 4.00 5.89
CA ASN A 124 -5.02 4.03 7.34
C ASN A 124 -5.02 5.45 7.91
N GLY A 125 -4.86 6.48 7.06
CA GLY A 125 -4.59 7.85 7.45
C GLY A 125 -5.63 8.46 8.40
N SER A 126 -5.17 9.26 9.34
CA SER A 126 -6.02 9.96 10.33
C SER A 126 -7.08 10.87 9.70
N ARG A 127 -6.89 11.30 8.45
CA ARG A 127 -7.88 12.09 7.70
C ARG A 127 -9.21 11.37 7.45
N LEU A 128 -9.27 10.05 7.64
CA LEU A 128 -10.56 9.33 7.58
C LEU A 128 -11.45 9.63 8.79
N ARG A 129 -10.88 9.99 9.94
CA ARG A 129 -11.64 10.19 11.17
C ARG A 129 -12.60 11.38 11.02
N ASN A 130 -13.88 11.16 11.31
CA ASN A 130 -14.98 12.12 11.14
C ASN A 130 -15.17 12.61 9.70
N SER A 131 -14.73 11.84 8.70
CA SER A 131 -14.85 12.22 7.29
C SER A 131 -16.24 11.93 6.71
N SER A 132 -17.04 11.08 7.35
CA SER A 132 -18.35 10.64 6.85
C SER A 132 -18.30 10.01 5.43
N LEU A 133 -17.13 9.46 5.03
CA LEU A 133 -16.93 8.90 3.70
C LEU A 133 -17.49 7.49 3.53
N GLY A 134 -18.03 6.86 4.59
CA GLY A 134 -18.39 5.45 4.58
C GLY A 134 -19.36 5.05 3.47
N ASP A 135 -20.47 5.77 3.34
CA ASP A 135 -21.46 5.55 2.28
C ASP A 135 -20.89 5.78 0.88
N THR A 136 -19.87 6.64 0.75
CA THR A 136 -19.19 6.89 -0.52
C THR A 136 -18.25 5.76 -0.87
N ILE A 137 -17.51 5.22 0.11
CA ILE A 137 -16.61 4.07 -0.05
C ILE A 137 -17.39 2.81 -0.40
N ASP A 138 -18.54 2.58 0.23
CA ASP A 138 -19.33 1.36 0.00
C ASP A 138 -20.00 1.31 -1.38
N LYS A 139 -20.00 2.41 -2.15
CA LYS A 139 -20.49 2.45 -3.54
C LYS A 139 -19.54 1.86 -4.57
N TYR A 140 -18.28 1.58 -4.21
CA TYR A 140 -17.31 0.99 -5.14
C TYR A 140 -17.54 -0.51 -5.30
N ASP A 141 -17.15 -1.04 -6.46
CA ASP A 141 -17.25 -2.47 -6.76
C ASP A 141 -16.20 -3.25 -5.95
N VAL A 142 -14.99 -2.69 -5.85
CA VAL A 142 -13.88 -3.27 -5.09
C VAL A 142 -13.37 -2.27 -4.07
N VAL A 143 -13.42 -2.66 -2.78
CA VAL A 143 -12.83 -1.90 -1.68
C VAL A 143 -11.59 -2.63 -1.19
N ILE A 144 -10.41 -2.01 -1.35
CA ILE A 144 -9.12 -2.55 -0.94
C ILE A 144 -8.70 -1.88 0.38
N ARG A 145 -8.61 -2.66 1.46
CA ARG A 145 -8.14 -2.21 2.79
C ARG A 145 -6.77 -2.77 3.13
N LEU A 146 -6.14 -2.23 4.17
CA LEU A 146 -4.75 -2.53 4.50
C LEU A 146 -4.59 -2.88 5.97
N ASN A 147 -3.67 -3.81 6.24
CA ASN A 147 -3.17 -4.09 7.59
C ASN A 147 -4.31 -4.43 8.57
N ASN A 148 -4.12 -4.04 9.84
CA ASN A 148 -5.03 -4.29 10.95
C ASN A 148 -6.00 -3.12 11.17
N ALA A 149 -6.26 -2.30 10.14
CA ALA A 149 -7.14 -1.14 10.27
C ALA A 149 -8.58 -1.61 10.55
N PRO A 150 -9.21 -1.19 11.66
CA PRO A 150 -10.53 -1.63 12.04
C PRO A 150 -11.61 -0.94 11.20
N VAL A 151 -12.62 -1.71 10.84
CA VAL A 151 -13.86 -1.22 10.23
C VAL A 151 -14.93 -1.07 11.30
N ALA A 152 -15.01 -2.02 12.23
CA ALA A 152 -15.99 -2.02 13.30
C ALA A 152 -15.86 -0.78 14.19
N GLY A 153 -16.94 -0.01 14.33
CA GLY A 153 -16.97 1.26 15.07
C GLY A 153 -16.44 2.47 14.31
N TYR A 154 -16.07 2.32 13.04
CA TYR A 154 -15.60 3.40 12.15
C TYR A 154 -16.39 3.44 10.82
N GLU A 155 -17.48 2.69 10.69
CA GLU A 155 -18.20 2.45 9.43
C GLU A 155 -18.70 3.75 8.78
N GLY A 156 -19.13 4.72 9.59
CA GLY A 156 -19.56 6.03 9.08
C GLY A 156 -18.44 6.78 8.33
N ASP A 157 -17.19 6.55 8.73
CA ASP A 157 -16.01 7.19 8.15
C ASP A 157 -15.36 6.34 7.05
N VAL A 158 -15.25 5.03 7.27
CA VAL A 158 -14.43 4.16 6.42
C VAL A 158 -15.25 3.17 5.59
N GLY A 159 -16.56 3.11 5.79
CA GLY A 159 -17.46 2.17 5.12
C GLY A 159 -17.40 0.77 5.73
N SER A 160 -18.38 -0.06 5.39
CA SER A 160 -18.52 -1.45 5.90
C SER A 160 -18.04 -2.51 4.90
N LYS A 161 -17.93 -2.16 3.61
CA LYS A 161 -17.52 -3.09 2.55
C LYS A 161 -16.01 -3.28 2.53
N THR A 162 -15.57 -4.52 2.40
CA THR A 162 -14.18 -4.92 2.14
C THR A 162 -14.20 -6.05 1.12
N THR A 163 -13.55 -5.84 -0.02
CA THR A 163 -13.44 -6.85 -1.07
C THR A 163 -12.09 -7.55 -0.99
N MET A 164 -11.02 -6.77 -0.73
CA MET A 164 -9.68 -7.28 -0.52
C MET A 164 -9.04 -6.60 0.69
N ARG A 165 -8.30 -7.34 1.49
CA ARG A 165 -7.46 -6.78 2.56
C ARG A 165 -6.03 -7.25 2.38
N LEU A 166 -5.12 -6.33 2.10
CA LEU A 166 -3.69 -6.61 2.02
C LEU A 166 -3.09 -6.59 3.41
N PHE A 167 -2.36 -7.65 3.76
CA PHE A 167 -1.76 -7.78 5.08
C PHE A 167 -0.45 -8.57 5.01
N TYR A 168 0.32 -8.49 6.08
CA TYR A 168 1.44 -9.39 6.39
C TYR A 168 1.31 -9.82 7.86
N PRO A 169 2.01 -10.85 8.35
CA PRO A 169 1.71 -11.44 9.65
C PRO A 169 1.65 -10.42 10.79
N GLU A 170 2.64 -9.53 10.88
CA GLU A 170 2.71 -8.51 11.94
C GLU A 170 1.65 -7.40 11.83
N SER A 171 0.98 -7.30 10.69
CA SER A 171 -0.12 -6.36 10.44
C SER A 171 -1.48 -7.04 10.30
N ALA A 172 -1.59 -8.35 10.56
CA ALA A 172 -2.88 -9.04 10.56
C ALA A 172 -3.72 -8.62 11.79
N HIS A 173 -5.01 -8.38 11.59
CA HIS A 173 -5.94 -8.19 12.70
C HIS A 173 -6.17 -9.52 13.42
N PHE A 174 -6.31 -9.51 14.75
CA PHE A 174 -6.50 -10.74 15.54
C PHE A 174 -7.86 -11.39 15.29
N ASP A 175 -8.88 -10.58 15.02
CA ASP A 175 -10.21 -11.05 14.65
C ASP A 175 -10.54 -10.59 13.22
N PRO A 176 -10.23 -11.39 12.19
CA PRO A 176 -10.51 -11.01 10.81
C PRO A 176 -12.01 -11.11 10.48
N LYS A 177 -12.81 -11.88 11.22
CA LYS A 177 -14.24 -12.06 10.94
C LYS A 177 -15.06 -10.84 11.34
N VAL A 178 -14.65 -10.16 12.41
CA VAL A 178 -15.28 -8.89 12.83
C VAL A 178 -14.95 -7.76 11.85
N GLU A 179 -13.73 -7.73 11.31
CA GLU A 179 -13.25 -6.60 10.51
C GLU A 179 -13.45 -6.73 8.99
N ASN A 180 -14.04 -7.83 8.52
CA ASN A 180 -14.16 -8.13 7.10
C ASN A 180 -15.50 -8.78 6.76
N ASN A 181 -15.98 -8.57 5.53
CA ASN A 181 -17.11 -9.31 5.00
C ASN A 181 -16.74 -10.80 4.77
N PRO A 182 -17.71 -11.73 4.82
CA PRO A 182 -17.46 -13.18 4.69
C PRO A 182 -16.76 -13.62 3.39
N ASP A 183 -16.86 -12.83 2.33
CA ASP A 183 -16.28 -13.08 0.99
C ASP A 183 -14.98 -12.30 0.74
N THR A 184 -14.49 -11.56 1.73
CA THR A 184 -13.26 -10.76 1.62
C THR A 184 -12.07 -11.64 1.25
N LEU A 185 -11.30 -11.22 0.25
CA LEU A 185 -9.99 -11.82 -0.05
C LEU A 185 -8.93 -11.30 0.93
N LEU A 186 -8.27 -12.20 1.63
CA LEU A 186 -7.15 -11.88 2.50
C LEU A 186 -5.86 -12.08 1.71
N VAL A 187 -5.28 -10.97 1.25
CA VAL A 187 -4.14 -10.96 0.34
C VAL A 187 -2.84 -10.82 1.15
N LEU A 188 -2.07 -11.90 1.22
CA LEU A 188 -0.77 -11.91 1.87
C LEU A 188 0.28 -11.20 1.00
N VAL A 189 0.88 -10.15 1.58
CA VAL A 189 2.07 -9.47 1.07
C VAL A 189 3.28 -10.04 1.81
N ALA A 190 4.07 -10.88 1.14
CA ALA A 190 5.21 -11.53 1.77
C ALA A 190 6.47 -10.63 1.73
N PHE A 191 7.06 -10.39 2.89
CA PHE A 191 8.31 -9.64 3.04
C PHE A 191 9.51 -10.52 3.37
N LYS A 192 9.27 -11.73 3.87
CA LYS A 192 10.29 -12.69 4.29
C LYS A 192 9.72 -14.12 4.27
N ALA A 193 10.58 -15.12 4.13
CA ALA A 193 10.16 -16.53 4.09
C ALA A 193 9.35 -16.96 5.33
N MET A 194 9.62 -16.33 6.48
CA MET A 194 8.86 -16.55 7.72
C MET A 194 7.37 -16.20 7.60
N ASP A 195 6.98 -15.35 6.63
CA ASP A 195 5.58 -15.01 6.41
C ASP A 195 4.81 -16.20 5.82
N PHE A 196 5.45 -16.95 4.91
CA PHE A 196 4.90 -18.20 4.39
C PHE A 196 4.86 -19.28 5.47
N HIS A 197 5.90 -19.37 6.29
CA HIS A 197 5.89 -20.34 7.39
C HIS A 197 4.79 -20.04 8.42
N TRP A 198 4.56 -18.77 8.76
CA TRP A 198 3.46 -18.41 9.65
C TRP A 198 2.10 -18.82 9.08
N ILE A 199 1.77 -18.42 7.84
CA ILE A 199 0.45 -18.73 7.28
C ILE A 199 0.26 -20.24 7.07
N GLU A 200 1.31 -20.97 6.68
CA GLU A 200 1.27 -22.44 6.62
C GLU A 200 0.90 -23.04 7.99
N THR A 201 1.54 -22.58 9.06
CA THR A 201 1.30 -23.12 10.41
C THR A 201 -0.09 -22.78 10.95
N ILE A 202 -0.64 -21.62 10.56
CA ILE A 202 -2.01 -21.23 10.90
C ILE A 202 -3.02 -22.10 10.16
N LEU A 203 -2.91 -22.20 8.83
CA LEU A 203 -3.92 -22.88 8.00
C LEU A 203 -3.87 -24.41 8.11
N SER A 204 -2.71 -24.98 8.45
CA SER A 204 -2.52 -26.42 8.62
C SER A 204 -2.52 -26.88 10.08
N ASP A 205 -2.90 -26.00 11.01
CA ASP A 205 -2.89 -26.23 12.45
C ASP A 205 -1.58 -26.83 13.01
N LYS A 206 -0.43 -26.36 12.51
CA LYS A 206 0.91 -26.81 12.97
C LYS A 206 1.38 -26.02 14.18
N ARG A 207 2.49 -26.45 14.80
CA ARG A 207 3.11 -25.73 15.92
C ARG A 207 3.36 -24.26 15.55
N ARG A 208 2.80 -23.35 16.36
CA ARG A 208 2.84 -21.90 16.10
C ARG A 208 4.25 -21.32 16.24
N VAL A 209 4.56 -20.40 15.34
CA VAL A 209 5.86 -19.71 15.28
C VAL A 209 5.78 -18.39 16.04
N ARG A 210 6.77 -18.13 16.89
CA ARG A 210 6.86 -16.89 17.70
C ARG A 210 8.08 -16.02 17.42
N LYS A 211 9.05 -16.55 16.67
CA LYS A 211 10.33 -15.87 16.37
C LYS A 211 10.36 -15.39 14.93
N GLY A 212 11.14 -14.35 14.66
CA GLY A 212 11.34 -13.81 13.30
C GLY A 212 10.36 -12.69 12.90
N PHE A 213 9.59 -12.17 13.86
CA PHE A 213 8.63 -11.08 13.66
C PHE A 213 8.97 -9.91 14.57
N TRP A 214 8.84 -8.68 14.07
CA TRP A 214 9.11 -7.46 14.86
C TRP A 214 7.95 -7.12 15.81
N LYS A 215 6.76 -7.63 15.50
CA LYS A 215 5.56 -7.63 16.34
C LYS A 215 4.94 -9.01 16.26
N GLN A 216 4.45 -9.52 17.39
CA GLN A 216 3.85 -10.86 17.45
C GLN A 216 2.61 -10.93 16.54
N PRO A 217 2.61 -11.77 15.48
CA PRO A 217 1.41 -12.01 14.68
C PRO A 217 0.40 -12.87 15.45
N PRO A 218 -0.87 -12.92 15.01
CA PRO A 218 -1.88 -13.80 15.59
C PRO A 218 -1.38 -15.25 15.66
N LEU A 219 -1.53 -15.86 16.83
CA LEU A 219 -1.22 -17.28 17.04
C LEU A 219 -2.40 -18.18 16.69
N ILE A 220 -3.60 -17.62 16.73
CA ILE A 220 -4.85 -18.24 16.30
C ILE A 220 -5.48 -17.25 15.34
N TRP A 221 -5.83 -17.71 14.14
CA TRP A 221 -6.39 -16.85 13.12
C TRP A 221 -7.42 -17.65 12.33
N ASP A 222 -8.69 -17.44 12.68
CA ASP A 222 -9.82 -18.19 12.16
C ASP A 222 -10.24 -17.62 10.80
N VAL A 223 -9.65 -18.18 9.74
CA VAL A 223 -9.85 -17.77 8.35
C VAL A 223 -10.04 -18.99 7.46
N ASN A 224 -10.87 -18.86 6.42
CA ASN A 224 -11.01 -19.92 5.43
C ASN A 224 -9.80 -19.89 4.46
N PRO A 225 -9.05 -20.99 4.28
CA PRO A 225 -7.93 -21.04 3.34
C PRO A 225 -8.30 -20.59 1.91
N LYS A 226 -9.57 -20.78 1.50
CA LYS A 226 -10.09 -20.34 0.19
C LYS A 226 -10.18 -18.82 0.04
N GLN A 227 -10.15 -18.04 1.13
CA GLN A 227 -10.10 -16.58 1.10
C GLN A 227 -8.66 -16.05 0.94
N ILE A 228 -7.65 -16.86 1.27
CA ILE A 228 -6.26 -16.43 1.21
C ILE A 228 -5.79 -16.35 -0.25
N ARG A 229 -5.06 -15.29 -0.56
CA ARG A 229 -4.32 -15.11 -1.82
C ARG A 229 -2.88 -14.70 -1.51
N ILE A 230 -1.92 -15.15 -2.31
CA ILE A 230 -0.52 -14.72 -2.18
C ILE A 230 -0.23 -13.71 -3.29
N LEU A 231 0.03 -12.45 -2.92
CA LEU A 231 0.32 -11.41 -3.90
C LEU A 231 1.61 -11.72 -4.66
N ASN A 232 1.60 -11.53 -5.97
CA ASN A 232 2.80 -11.67 -6.79
C ASN A 232 3.83 -10.57 -6.42
N PRO A 233 5.07 -10.93 -6.00
CA PRO A 233 6.13 -9.97 -5.67
C PRO A 233 6.48 -8.98 -6.79
N PHE A 234 6.13 -9.28 -8.04
CA PHE A 234 6.20 -8.35 -9.16
C PHE A 234 5.59 -6.97 -8.82
N PHE A 235 4.44 -6.93 -8.13
CA PHE A 235 3.80 -5.65 -7.78
C PHE A 235 4.64 -4.84 -6.78
N MET A 236 5.36 -5.51 -5.87
CA MET A 236 6.31 -4.84 -4.98
C MET A 236 7.52 -4.33 -5.75
N GLU A 237 8.07 -5.15 -6.65
CA GLU A 237 9.20 -4.80 -7.51
C GLU A 237 8.88 -3.54 -8.33
N ILE A 238 7.80 -3.54 -9.11
CA ILE A 238 7.46 -2.38 -9.96
C ILE A 238 7.10 -1.15 -9.13
N THR A 239 6.53 -1.32 -7.94
CA THR A 239 6.27 -0.21 -7.03
C THR A 239 7.58 0.41 -6.57
N ALA A 240 8.54 -0.43 -6.15
CA ALA A 240 9.85 0.02 -5.69
C ALA A 240 10.67 0.66 -6.81
N ASP A 241 10.71 0.05 -8.00
CA ASP A 241 11.47 0.55 -9.15
C ASP A 241 10.83 1.80 -9.77
N LYS A 242 9.56 1.73 -10.18
CA LYS A 242 8.94 2.79 -10.99
C LYS A 242 8.44 3.98 -10.20
N LEU A 243 8.04 3.79 -8.94
CA LEU A 243 7.53 4.89 -8.11
C LEU A 243 8.59 5.50 -7.20
N LEU A 244 9.54 4.69 -6.72
CA LEU A 244 10.51 5.11 -5.71
C LEU A 244 11.97 5.03 -6.18
N SER A 245 12.23 4.55 -7.39
CA SER A 245 13.59 4.37 -7.95
C SER A 245 14.52 3.60 -7.02
N LEU A 246 13.98 2.61 -6.29
CA LEU A 246 14.74 1.80 -5.35
C LEU A 246 15.44 0.65 -6.08
N PRO A 247 16.71 0.36 -5.78
CA PRO A 247 17.35 -0.83 -6.30
C PRO A 247 16.81 -2.08 -5.61
N MET A 248 16.64 -3.18 -6.36
CA MET A 248 16.18 -4.47 -5.82
C MET A 248 17.20 -5.12 -4.90
N GLN A 249 18.49 -4.89 -5.16
CA GLN A 249 19.59 -5.28 -4.29
C GLN A 249 20.04 -4.06 -3.48
N GLN A 250 19.76 -4.09 -2.18
CA GLN A 250 20.12 -3.00 -1.27
C GLN A 250 21.14 -3.48 -0.23
N PRO A 251 22.02 -2.58 0.24
CA PRO A 251 22.94 -2.90 1.35
C PRO A 251 22.16 -3.34 2.59
N ARG A 252 22.66 -4.32 3.35
CA ARG A 252 21.98 -4.84 4.55
C ARG A 252 21.58 -3.77 5.57
N ARG A 253 22.30 -2.64 5.63
CA ARG A 253 22.05 -1.53 6.56
C ARG A 253 20.90 -0.61 6.13
N ILE A 254 20.52 -0.61 4.85
CA ILE A 254 19.46 0.25 4.29
C ILE A 254 18.55 -0.66 3.48
N LYS A 255 17.45 -1.11 4.09
CA LYS A 255 16.40 -1.88 3.39
C LYS A 255 15.16 -1.02 3.25
N GLN A 256 15.18 -0.14 2.24
CA GLN A 256 14.02 0.63 1.87
C GLN A 256 13.04 -0.24 1.07
N LYS A 257 11.75 -0.08 1.33
CA LYS A 257 10.69 -0.77 0.60
C LYS A 257 9.42 0.09 0.57
N PRO A 258 8.55 -0.05 -0.45
CA PRO A 258 7.25 0.60 -0.45
C PRO A 258 6.40 0.21 0.75
N THR A 259 5.55 1.12 1.22
CA THR A 259 4.47 0.77 2.15
C THR A 259 3.43 -0.13 1.47
N THR A 260 2.68 -0.89 2.29
CA THR A 260 1.50 -1.62 1.82
C THR A 260 0.49 -0.71 1.11
N GLY A 261 0.40 0.57 1.52
CA GLY A 261 -0.49 1.55 0.90
C GLY A 261 -0.10 1.90 -0.53
N LEU A 262 1.18 2.20 -0.75
CA LEU A 262 1.64 2.47 -2.12
C LEU A 262 1.53 1.23 -3.01
N LEU A 263 1.87 0.06 -2.47
CA LEU A 263 1.68 -1.23 -3.16
C LEU A 263 0.21 -1.48 -3.53
N ALA A 264 -0.73 -1.16 -2.65
CA ALA A 264 -2.15 -1.35 -2.91
C ALA A 264 -2.67 -0.41 -4.01
N ILE A 265 -2.16 0.83 -4.09
CA ILE A 265 -2.45 1.73 -5.21
C ILE A 265 -1.92 1.12 -6.50
N THR A 266 -0.68 0.64 -6.52
CA THR A 266 -0.11 -0.04 -7.69
C THR A 266 -0.96 -1.23 -8.10
N LEU A 267 -1.35 -2.10 -7.17
CA LEU A 267 -2.23 -3.23 -7.46
C LEU A 267 -3.56 -2.77 -8.07
N ALA A 268 -4.21 -1.76 -7.48
CA ALA A 268 -5.48 -1.25 -7.98
C ALA A 268 -5.36 -0.71 -9.41
N LEU A 269 -4.27 -0.01 -9.74
CA LEU A 269 -4.02 0.51 -11.09
C LEU A 269 -3.85 -0.57 -12.16
N HIS A 270 -3.45 -1.78 -11.77
CA HIS A 270 -3.33 -2.94 -12.67
C HIS A 270 -4.58 -3.82 -12.68
N LEU A 271 -5.38 -3.77 -11.62
CA LEU A 271 -6.56 -4.60 -11.47
C LEU A 271 -7.85 -3.91 -11.95
N CYS A 272 -7.90 -2.58 -11.95
CA CYS A 272 -9.14 -1.83 -12.04
C CYS A 272 -9.17 -0.91 -13.25
N ASP A 273 -10.36 -0.42 -13.59
CA ASP A 273 -10.57 0.50 -14.70
C ASP A 273 -10.64 1.96 -14.23
N LEU A 274 -11.06 2.16 -12.97
CA LEU A 274 -11.07 3.44 -12.28
C LEU A 274 -10.58 3.24 -10.84
N VAL A 275 -9.64 4.07 -10.38
CA VAL A 275 -9.01 3.93 -9.07
C VAL A 275 -9.10 5.22 -8.27
N HIS A 276 -9.77 5.16 -7.13
CA HIS A 276 -9.76 6.23 -6.15
C HIS A 276 -9.00 5.80 -4.89
N ILE A 277 -8.57 6.77 -4.10
CA ILE A 277 -7.88 6.56 -2.84
C ILE A 277 -8.57 7.36 -1.73
N ALA A 278 -8.55 6.85 -0.50
CA ALA A 278 -9.05 7.53 0.68
C ALA A 278 -8.12 7.27 1.87
N GLY A 279 -7.93 8.24 2.77
CA GLY A 279 -7.07 8.06 3.94
C GLY A 279 -5.57 7.96 3.62
N PHE A 280 -5.13 8.64 2.56
CA PHE A 280 -3.72 8.76 2.20
C PHE A 280 -3.12 10.12 2.61
N GLY A 281 -1.79 10.15 2.64
CA GLY A 281 -1.01 11.31 3.06
C GLY A 281 -0.66 11.27 4.54
N TYR A 282 0.27 12.14 4.94
CA TYR A 282 0.80 12.20 6.30
C TYR A 282 0.43 13.53 6.97
N PRO A 283 0.45 13.59 8.31
CA PRO A 283 0.41 14.84 9.05
C PRO A 283 1.50 15.81 8.61
N ASP A 284 1.25 17.10 8.81
CA ASP A 284 2.24 18.16 8.65
C ASP A 284 3.50 17.86 9.51
N ALA A 285 4.69 18.11 8.96
CA ALA A 285 5.97 17.91 9.64
C ALA A 285 6.09 18.72 10.94
N TYR A 286 5.40 19.86 11.03
CA TYR A 286 5.34 20.68 12.23
C TYR A 286 4.37 20.14 13.28
N ASN A 287 3.35 19.38 12.87
CA ASN A 287 2.38 18.79 13.77
C ASN A 287 2.78 17.39 14.25
N LYS A 288 3.89 17.33 15.01
CA LYS A 288 4.47 16.06 15.51
C LYS A 288 3.58 15.29 16.49
N LYS A 289 2.48 15.89 16.96
CA LYS A 289 1.52 15.27 17.89
C LYS A 289 0.29 14.68 17.17
N GLN A 290 0.07 15.04 15.90
CA GLN A 290 -1.05 14.50 15.14
C GLN A 290 -0.88 13.01 14.92
N THR A 291 -1.99 12.28 15.06
CA THR A 291 -2.02 10.85 14.81
C THR A 291 -1.87 10.58 13.32
N ILE A 292 -1.19 9.49 12.98
CA ILE A 292 -1.07 9.04 11.58
C ILE A 292 -2.22 8.13 11.18
N HIS A 293 -2.90 7.50 12.15
CA HIS A 293 -4.02 6.60 11.90
C HIS A 293 -5.35 7.14 12.44
N TYR A 294 -6.45 6.72 11.82
CA TYR A 294 -7.80 7.12 12.25
C TYR A 294 -8.29 6.41 13.51
N TYR A 295 -7.67 5.29 13.89
CA TYR A 295 -8.15 4.39 14.94
C TYR A 295 -7.25 4.30 16.18
N GLU A 296 -6.04 4.85 16.13
CA GLU A 296 -5.09 4.74 17.24
C GLU A 296 -4.26 6.01 17.42
N GLN A 297 -3.67 6.14 18.60
CA GLN A 297 -2.93 7.33 19.04
C GLN A 297 -1.43 7.21 18.74
N ILE A 298 -1.06 6.77 17.53
CA ILE A 298 0.34 6.70 17.09
C ILE A 298 0.67 7.89 16.18
N THR A 299 1.90 8.40 16.28
CA THR A 299 2.39 9.55 15.50
C THR A 299 3.46 9.12 14.50
N LEU A 300 3.90 10.04 13.64
CA LEU A 300 4.99 9.81 12.67
C LEU A 300 6.28 9.27 13.31
N LYS A 301 6.51 9.49 14.61
CA LYS A 301 7.65 8.92 15.34
C LYS A 301 7.68 7.39 15.30
N SER A 302 6.52 6.74 15.26
CA SER A 302 6.41 5.27 15.17
C SER A 302 6.93 4.70 13.85
N MET A 303 6.99 5.53 12.81
CA MET A 303 7.51 5.14 11.49
C MET A 303 9.03 5.34 11.38
N ALA A 304 9.68 5.93 12.40
CA ALA A 304 11.11 6.11 12.42
C ALA A 304 11.82 4.73 12.38
N GLY A 305 12.71 4.53 11.40
CA GLY A 305 13.41 3.26 11.24
C GLY A 305 12.61 2.13 10.60
N SER A 306 11.38 2.39 10.12
CA SER A 306 10.54 1.39 9.43
C SER A 306 11.09 0.91 8.08
N GLY A 307 12.05 1.66 7.51
CA GLY A 307 12.55 1.44 6.16
C GLY A 307 11.62 2.00 5.07
N HIS A 308 10.62 2.80 5.41
CA HIS A 308 9.77 3.48 4.42
C HIS A 308 10.21 4.93 4.22
N ASN A 309 10.23 5.39 2.96
CA ASN A 309 10.48 6.79 2.62
C ASN A 309 9.15 7.50 2.33
N VAL A 310 8.42 7.79 3.39
CA VAL A 310 7.07 8.38 3.33
C VAL A 310 7.00 9.67 2.53
N SER A 311 8.09 10.44 2.49
CA SER A 311 8.19 11.67 1.70
C SER A 311 8.24 11.37 0.19
N GLN A 312 9.01 10.37 -0.23
CA GLN A 312 9.03 9.94 -1.63
C GLN A 312 7.71 9.29 -2.06
N GLU A 313 7.08 8.51 -1.17
CA GLU A 313 5.77 7.92 -1.46
C GLU A 313 4.69 8.99 -1.66
N ALA A 314 4.71 10.07 -0.87
CA ALA A 314 3.80 11.19 -1.05
C ALA A 314 3.99 11.88 -2.41
N LEU A 315 5.23 12.03 -2.87
CA LEU A 315 5.53 12.56 -4.21
C LEU A 315 5.04 11.62 -5.32
N ALA A 316 5.17 10.30 -5.14
CA ALA A 316 4.64 9.32 -6.09
C ALA A 316 3.10 9.40 -6.18
N ILE A 317 2.41 9.48 -5.04
CA ILE A 317 0.95 9.66 -5.00
C ILE A 317 0.53 10.96 -5.67
N LYS A 318 1.25 12.06 -5.42
CA LYS A 318 1.01 13.34 -6.10
C LYS A 318 1.07 13.17 -7.61
N ARG A 319 2.13 12.56 -8.13
CA ARG A 319 2.30 12.36 -9.57
C ARG A 319 1.13 11.56 -10.16
N MET A 320 0.62 10.56 -9.44
CA MET A 320 -0.56 9.79 -9.84
C MET A 320 -1.84 10.64 -9.87
N LEU A 321 -2.01 11.56 -8.91
CA LEU A 321 -3.12 12.52 -8.89
C LEU A 321 -3.02 13.52 -10.06
N GLU A 322 -1.84 14.10 -10.29
CA GLU A 322 -1.61 15.09 -11.36
C GLU A 322 -1.89 14.54 -12.76
N ILE A 323 -1.54 13.28 -13.03
CA ILE A 323 -1.84 12.64 -14.32
C ILE A 323 -3.25 12.04 -14.39
N GLY A 324 -4.02 12.15 -13.31
CA GLY A 324 -5.38 11.61 -13.19
C GLY A 324 -5.47 10.08 -13.15
N ALA A 325 -4.36 9.39 -12.84
CA ALA A 325 -4.35 7.92 -12.70
C ALA A 325 -5.14 7.48 -11.47
N VAL A 326 -5.14 8.31 -10.41
CA VAL A 326 -5.99 8.14 -9.24
C VAL A 326 -6.68 9.45 -8.86
N LYS A 327 -7.74 9.35 -8.06
CA LYS A 327 -8.40 10.51 -7.43
C LYS A 327 -8.51 10.30 -5.92
N ASN A 328 -8.28 11.35 -5.14
CA ASN A 328 -8.40 11.31 -3.68
C ASN A 328 -9.81 11.69 -3.23
N LEU A 329 -10.41 10.90 -2.34
CA LEU A 329 -11.74 11.15 -1.76
C LEU A 329 -11.68 11.93 -0.46
N THR A 330 -10.52 11.97 0.20
CA THR A 330 -10.39 12.61 1.50
C THR A 330 -10.06 14.09 1.36
N TYR A 331 -10.90 14.92 1.99
CA TYR A 331 -10.77 16.39 2.01
C TYR A 331 -9.78 16.88 3.07
N PHE A 332 -9.49 18.19 3.01
CA PHE A 332 -8.71 18.96 3.99
C PHE A 332 -9.60 19.89 4.77
#